data_AF-A0A9D9DWE0-F1
#
_entry.id   AF-A0A9D9DWE0-F1
#
_cell.length_a   1.000
_cell.length_b   1.000
_cell.length_c   1.000
_cell.angle_alpha   90.00
_cell.angle_beta   90.00
_cell.angle_gamma   90.00
#
_symmetry.space_group_name_H-M   'P 1'
#
loop_
_entity.id
_entity.type
_entity.pdbx_description
1 polymer ?
#
loop_
_entity_poly.entity_id
_entity_poly.type
_entity_poly.pdbx_seq_one_letter_code
_entity_poly.pdbx_strand_id
1 'polypeptide(L)'
;MNLEDNSSANAFLEHLKENHIVVDMSDYGGFEKVEDLGFNLQKNDININATSGYVILQIYKAKKYPINFNRVLFYIKLIFYFIGI
;
A
#
# COMPACT_ATOMS: atom_id res chain seq x y z
N MET A 1 -3.27 -10.43 11.86
CA MET A 1 -2.58 -9.31 11.17
C MET A 1 -2.84 -8.07 12.01
N ASN A 2 -1.78 -7.43 12.51
CA ASN A 2 -1.90 -6.19 13.30
C ASN A 2 -1.58 -5.00 12.39
N LEU A 3 -2.30 -3.91 12.54
CA LEU A 3 -1.94 -2.64 11.91
C LEU A 3 -0.85 -1.96 12.76
N GLU A 4 0.05 -1.25 12.09
CA GLU A 4 1.00 -0.37 12.76
C GLU A 4 0.27 0.79 13.45
N ASP A 5 0.73 1.18 14.64
CA ASP A 5 0.17 2.31 15.37
C ASP A 5 0.69 3.64 14.81
N ASN A 6 0.09 4.08 13.70
CA ASN A 6 0.48 5.31 13.04
C ASN A 6 -0.68 6.00 12.30
N SER A 7 -0.48 7.27 11.93
CA SER A 7 -1.53 8.09 11.32
C SER A 7 -2.03 7.57 9.97
N SER A 8 -1.16 6.99 9.14
CA SER A 8 -1.54 6.42 7.84
C SER A 8 -2.38 5.16 7.98
N ALA A 9 -2.03 4.27 8.91
CA ALA A 9 -2.78 3.04 9.18
C ALA A 9 -4.17 3.36 9.77
N ASN A 10 -4.25 4.32 10.69
CA ASN A 10 -5.52 4.77 11.26
C ASN A 10 -6.41 5.43 10.19
N ALA A 11 -5.85 6.32 9.36
CA ALA A 11 -6.62 6.95 8.29
C ALA A 11 -7.07 5.97 7.20
N PHE A 12 -6.25 4.94 6.90
CA PHE A 12 -6.65 3.85 6.01
C PHE A 12 -7.82 3.05 6.58
N LEU A 13 -7.81 2.77 7.89
CA LEU A 13 -8.91 2.07 8.56
C LEU A 13 -10.21 2.88 8.50
N GLU A 14 -10.16 4.20 8.71
CA GLU A 14 -11.34 5.05 8.58
C GLU A 14 -11.93 5.00 7.16
N HIS A 15 -11.09 5.03 6.11
CA HIS A 15 -11.57 4.86 4.74
C HIS A 15 -12.26 3.51 4.51
N LEU A 16 -11.72 2.42 5.09
CA LEU A 16 -12.30 1.09 4.98
C LEU A 16 -13.63 0.94 5.75
N LYS A 17 -13.85 1.73 6.82
CA LYS A 17 -15.14 1.76 7.52
C LYS A 17 -16.24 2.38 6.68
N GLU A 18 -15.89 3.36 5.85
CA GLU A 18 -16.83 4.05 4.99
C GLU A 18 -17.13 3.26 3.71
N ASN A 19 -16.11 2.63 3.11
CA ASN A 19 -16.23 1.94 1.83
C ASN A 19 -15.38 0.67 1.76
N HIS A 20 -15.93 -0.38 1.14
CA HIS A 20 -15.14 -1.55 0.77
C HIS A 20 -14.24 -1.22 -0.44
N ILE A 21 -12.96 -1.58 -0.36
CA ILE A 21 -11.98 -1.37 -1.42
C ILE A 21 -11.68 -2.71 -2.08
N VAL A 22 -11.94 -2.80 -3.37
CA VAL A 22 -11.52 -3.92 -4.23
C VAL A 22 -10.61 -3.36 -5.30
N VAL A 23 -9.43 -3.95 -5.45
CA VAL A 23 -8.42 -3.53 -6.44
C VAL A 23 -7.89 -4.75 -7.18
N ASP A 24 -7.62 -4.58 -8.47
CA ASP A 24 -6.97 -5.58 -9.31
C ASP A 24 -5.46 -5.37 -9.26
N MET A 25 -4.77 -6.16 -8.44
CA MET A 25 -3.35 -5.97 -8.14
C MET A 25 -2.42 -6.31 -9.32
N SER A 26 -1.53 -5.39 -9.67
CA SER A 26 -0.52 -5.58 -10.74
C SER A 26 0.79 -6.17 -10.20
N ASP A 27 1.46 -7.03 -10.99
CA ASP A 27 2.80 -7.52 -10.66
C ASP A 27 3.86 -6.43 -10.84
N TYR A 28 4.73 -6.30 -9.85
CA TYR A 28 5.90 -5.43 -9.86
C TYR A 28 7.13 -6.20 -9.36
N GLY A 29 8.23 -6.14 -10.11
CA GLY A 29 9.49 -6.80 -9.71
C GLY A 29 9.44 -8.33 -9.53
N GLY A 30 8.36 -9.00 -9.96
CA GLY A 30 8.18 -10.46 -9.88
C GLY A 30 7.79 -11.02 -8.51
N PHE A 31 7.86 -10.23 -7.44
CA PHE A 31 7.56 -10.65 -6.07
C PHE A 31 6.58 -9.71 -5.35
N GLU A 32 6.27 -8.56 -5.96
CA GLU A 32 5.48 -7.53 -5.33
C GLU A 32 4.19 -7.35 -6.13
N LYS A 33 3.11 -7.16 -5.40
CA LYS A 33 1.81 -6.80 -5.97
C LYS A 33 1.53 -5.37 -5.57
N VAL A 34 1.16 -4.52 -6.54
CA VAL A 34 0.93 -3.09 -6.31
C VAL A 34 -0.37 -2.61 -6.94
N GLU A 35 -1.06 -1.68 -6.27
CA GLU A 35 -2.05 -0.81 -6.93
C GLU A 35 -2.29 0.54 -6.26
N ASP A 36 -2.77 1.52 -7.03
CA ASP A 36 -3.27 2.79 -6.49
C ASP A 36 -4.67 2.62 -5.89
N LEU A 37 -4.87 3.11 -4.66
CA LEU A 37 -6.15 2.97 -3.97
C LEU A 37 -7.18 4.05 -4.28
N GLY A 38 -6.85 5.03 -5.12
CA GLY A 38 -7.79 6.04 -5.59
C GLY A 38 -8.05 7.21 -4.64
N PHE A 39 -7.52 7.19 -3.41
CA PHE A 39 -7.63 8.29 -2.44
C PHE A 39 -6.25 8.76 -1.93
N ASN A 40 -6.30 9.82 -1.11
CA ASN A 40 -5.11 10.49 -0.62
C ASN A 40 -4.93 10.27 0.88
N LEU A 41 -3.69 10.06 1.30
CA LEU A 41 -3.31 10.07 2.73
C LEU A 41 -2.18 11.07 2.96
N GLN A 42 -2.08 11.54 4.21
CA GLN A 42 -0.93 12.32 4.63
C GLN A 42 0.30 11.42 4.75
N LYS A 43 1.44 11.91 4.27
CA LYS A 43 2.72 11.19 4.38
C LYS A 43 3.09 10.99 5.84
N ASN A 44 3.56 9.78 6.14
CA ASN A 44 4.18 9.43 7.41
C ASN A 44 5.35 8.47 7.12
N ASP A 45 6.32 8.98 6.36
CA ASP A 45 7.40 8.17 5.80
C ASP A 45 8.32 7.68 6.92
N ILE A 46 8.45 6.36 7.07
CA ILE A 46 9.42 5.71 7.97
C ILE A 46 10.23 4.68 7.20
N ASN A 47 11.50 4.51 7.56
CA ASN A 47 12.34 3.48 6.98
C ASN A 47 12.09 2.16 7.70
N ILE A 48 11.70 1.13 6.95
CA ILE A 48 11.46 -0.22 7.45
C ILE A 48 12.15 -1.25 6.54
N ASN A 49 12.55 -2.38 7.13
CA ASN A 49 12.99 -3.54 6.37
C ASN A 49 11.80 -4.47 6.12
N ALA A 50 11.21 -4.38 4.93
CA ALA A 50 10.05 -5.18 4.55
C ALA A 50 10.41 -6.67 4.36
N THR A 51 9.74 -7.54 5.11
CA THR A 51 9.84 -9.00 4.96
C THR A 51 8.58 -9.58 4.30
N SER A 52 8.60 -10.88 3.96
CA SER A 52 7.45 -11.54 3.33
C SER A 52 6.19 -11.44 4.20
N GLY A 53 5.04 -11.19 3.57
CA GLY A 53 3.76 -11.07 4.27
C GLY A 53 3.47 -9.68 4.84
N TYR A 54 4.37 -8.72 4.62
CA TYR A 54 4.10 -7.32 4.94
C TYR A 54 3.15 -6.72 3.90
N VAL A 55 2.16 -5.98 4.41
CA VAL A 55 1.35 -5.04 3.63
C VAL A 55 1.83 -3.64 3.97
N ILE A 56 2.16 -2.87 2.94
CA ILE A 56 2.79 -1.56 3.09
C ILE A 56 1.92 -0.53 2.36
N LEU A 57 1.69 0.60 3.03
CA LEU A 57 1.09 1.79 2.41
C LEU A 57 2.22 2.72 1.98
N GLN A 58 2.47 2.82 0.68
CA GLN A 58 3.46 3.73 0.14
C GLN A 58 2.79 4.98 -0.41
N ILE A 59 3.08 6.13 0.18
CA ILE A 59 2.48 7.40 -0.22
C ILE A 59 3.40 8.12 -1.21
N TYR A 60 2.90 8.38 -2.41
CA TYR A 60 3.67 8.98 -3.50
C TYR A 60 2.97 10.23 -4.04
N LYS A 61 3.74 11.13 -4.66
CA LYS A 61 3.18 12.33 -5.29
C LYS A 61 2.69 11.98 -6.70
N ALA A 62 1.40 12.17 -6.93
CA ALA A 62 0.80 12.09 -8.25
C ALA A 62 0.44 13.50 -8.75
N LYS A 63 0.49 13.67 -10.07
CA LYS A 63 0.20 14.94 -10.73
C LYS A 63 -0.87 14.75 -11.79
N LYS A 64 -1.97 15.50 -11.67
CA LYS A 64 -2.96 15.68 -12.74
C LYS A 64 -3.08 17.18 -12.97
N TYR A 65 -2.39 17.70 -13.98
CA TYR A 65 -2.25 19.14 -14.22
C TYR A 65 -3.60 19.88 -14.13
N PRO A 66 -3.71 20.98 -13.36
CA PRO A 66 -2.66 21.67 -12.59
C PRO A 66 -2.48 21.20 -11.12
N ILE A 67 -3.12 20.10 -10.71
CA ILE A 67 -3.26 19.71 -9.30
C ILE A 67 -2.27 18.60 -8.89
N ASN A 68 -1.65 18.76 -7.72
CA ASN A 68 -0.82 17.74 -7.08
C ASN A 68 -1.60 17.06 -5.96
N PHE A 69 -1.45 15.74 -5.82
CA PHE A 69 -2.06 14.96 -4.75
C PHE A 69 -1.07 13.93 -4.20
N ASN A 70 -1.24 13.58 -2.92
CA ASN A 70 -0.52 12.46 -2.31
C ASN A 70 -1.37 11.21 -2.46
N ARG A 71 -1.00 10.31 -3.36
CA ARG A 71 -1.72 9.06 -3.61
C ARG A 71 -1.17 7.93 -2.76
N VAL A 72 -2.02 6.95 -2.49
CA VAL A 72 -1.64 5.74 -1.77
C VAL A 72 -1.47 4.60 -2.76
N LEU A 73 -0.25 4.06 -2.80
CA LEU A 73 0.02 2.77 -3.41
C LEU A 73 -0.07 1.70 -2.32
N PHE A 74 -0.92 0.71 -2.56
CA PHE A 74 -1.01 -0.51 -1.76
C PHE A 74 0.01 -1.50 -2.27
N TYR A 75 0.83 -2.03 -1.37
CA TYR A 75 1.98 -2.84 -1.73
C TYR A 75 2.02 -4.11 -0.88
N ILE A 76 2.11 -5.27 -1.51
CA ILE A 76 2.21 -6.57 -0.83
C ILE A 76 3.47 -7.28 -1.33
N LYS A 77 4.36 -7.63 -0.39
CA LYS A 77 5.56 -8.42 -0.71
C LYS A 77 5.28 -9.90 -0.49
N LEU A 78 5.26 -10.66 -1.58
CA LEU A 78 5.04 -12.10 -1.59
C LEU A 78 6.36 -12.80 -1.92
N ILE A 79 6.91 -13.56 -0.96
CA ILE A 79 8.01 -14.48 -1.24
C ILE A 79 7.43 -15.88 -1.35
N PHE A 80 7.43 -16.43 -2.56
CA PHE A 80 7.13 -17.84 -2.79
C PHE A 80 8.41 -18.64 -2.57
N TYR A 81 8.39 -19.52 -1.56
CA TYR A 81 9.42 -20.55 -1.44
C TYR A 81 9.02 -21.68 -2.39
N PHE A 82 9.80 -21.89 -3.45
CA PHE A 82 9.68 -23.13 -4.23
C PHE A 82 10.11 -24.29 -3.36
N ILE A 83 9.14 -25.00 -2.80
CA ILE A 83 9.38 -26.31 -2.18
C ILE A 83 9.44 -27.27 -3.36
N GLY A 84 10.65 -27.66 -3.77
CA GLY A 84 10.83 -28.65 -4.82
C GLY A 84 10.16 -29.96 -4.41
N ILE A 85 9.16 -30.37 -5.17
CA ILE A 85 8.63 -31.74 -5.21
C ILE A 85 9.02 -32.31 -6.58
#